data_AF-A0AAP1F0E8-F1
#
_entry.id   AF-A0AAP1F0E8-F1
#
_cell.length_a   1.000
_cell.length_b   1.000
_cell.length_c   1.000
_cell.angle_alpha   90.00
_cell.angle_beta   90.00
_cell.angle_gamma   90.00
#
_symmetry.space_group_name_H-M   'P 1'
#
loop_
_entity.id
_entity.type
_entity.pdbx_description
1 polymer ?
#
loop_
_entity_poly.entity_id
_entity_poly.type
_entity_poly.pdbx_seq_one_letter_code
_entity_poly.pdbx_strand_id
1 'polypeptide(L)'
;MQSPGADASPPVCVAVTPCRERNRAGVFAGLGASPVRRVRPAPRSVAANATPSSGARLLQIDAQTSDVAGAIAQVDGTWAQSPGRDPQWEMHCCVVLECMRACAGEAYTADLAAVADIGGLHLDAPMSTPRLKLWEGATDDAIVVVLGCSGTRLDAADDVLCDLKSQIAQPHVNMLEEHLPKLGNVGAGWQEWWQSEAQLPRTDGAVMKDVLTRYADRAKGSGKALSISLTGHSLGAAVATVAGFDIAHFLRADGVSGNVSVYAFNPPRLGQAGIETLYMDTLKSKDSALRFALRQFVRALDPIQSTPLLMHHPHWDHDSAAAAERAGNATGDRFAQFVTSTDQPASRINLADNHELTLWRPYFLSTIQPAELQRIFAPMQAQPAISKGSRLSRRDLLAPLLPRPRPSIENGTE
;
A
#
# COMPACT_ATOMS: atom_id res chain seq x y z
N MET A 1 35.22 -29.80 -74.54
CA MET A 1 36.49 -29.05 -74.60
C MET A 1 36.51 -28.06 -73.44
N GLN A 2 37.59 -28.14 -72.64
CA GLN A 2 38.12 -27.20 -71.63
C GLN A 2 37.29 -26.80 -70.38
N SER A 3 37.84 -27.18 -69.21
CA SER A 3 37.77 -26.50 -67.88
C SER A 3 39.08 -25.68 -67.66
N PRO A 4 39.44 -25.13 -66.47
CA PRO A 4 38.73 -24.80 -65.21
C PRO A 4 39.16 -23.46 -64.51
N GLY A 5 38.58 -23.17 -63.31
CA GLY A 5 39.16 -22.37 -62.19
C GLY A 5 38.10 -21.54 -61.42
N ALA A 6 37.52 -21.95 -60.27
CA ALA A 6 38.03 -22.06 -58.87
C ALA A 6 38.50 -20.69 -58.30
N ASP A 7 38.21 -20.23 -57.07
CA ASP A 7 37.54 -20.77 -55.88
C ASP A 7 37.31 -19.62 -54.84
N ALA A 8 36.35 -19.85 -53.92
CA ALA A 8 36.20 -19.35 -52.54
C ALA A 8 36.68 -17.94 -52.08
N SER A 9 35.74 -17.15 -51.53
CA SER A 9 36.01 -16.06 -50.57
C SER A 9 35.79 -16.54 -49.12
N PRO A 10 36.75 -16.36 -48.19
CA PRO A 10 36.62 -16.71 -46.76
C PRO A 10 36.12 -15.53 -45.88
N PRO A 11 35.73 -15.78 -44.62
CA PRO A 11 35.03 -14.82 -43.76
C PRO A 11 35.99 -13.84 -43.06
N VAL A 12 35.53 -12.62 -42.81
CA VAL A 12 36.30 -11.61 -42.04
C VAL A 12 35.94 -11.70 -40.56
N CYS A 13 36.87 -12.24 -39.77
CA CYS A 13 36.96 -12.08 -38.33
C CYS A 13 37.31 -10.62 -37.97
N VAL A 14 36.64 -10.05 -36.97
CA VAL A 14 37.12 -8.85 -36.28
C VAL A 14 37.57 -9.27 -34.88
N ALA A 15 38.89 -9.38 -34.72
CA ALA A 15 39.53 -9.51 -33.42
C ALA A 15 39.86 -8.12 -32.86
N VAL A 16 39.59 -7.98 -31.56
CA VAL A 16 40.04 -6.92 -30.65
C VAL A 16 41.59 -6.86 -30.69
N THR A 17 42.27 -5.72 -30.56
CA THR A 17 42.83 -5.13 -29.31
C THR A 17 43.83 -3.99 -29.67
N PRO A 18 44.52 -3.31 -28.71
CA PRO A 18 44.26 -1.95 -28.24
C PRO A 18 45.38 -0.93 -28.61
N CYS A 19 45.19 0.37 -28.36
CA CYS A 19 46.23 1.34 -27.95
C CYS A 19 45.58 2.73 -27.78
N ARG A 20 45.57 3.34 -26.59
CA ARG A 20 46.65 4.04 -25.84
C ARG A 20 46.51 5.56 -26.00
N GLU A 21 46.46 6.22 -24.85
CA GLU A 21 46.37 7.66 -24.63
C GLU A 21 47.36 8.50 -25.46
N ARG A 22 46.93 9.72 -25.81
CA ARG A 22 47.84 10.87 -25.84
C ARG A 22 47.10 12.19 -25.56
N ASN A 23 47.47 12.77 -24.42
CA ASN A 23 47.34 14.17 -24.06
C ASN A 23 47.72 15.13 -25.20
N ARG A 24 46.94 16.21 -25.39
CA ARG A 24 47.48 17.55 -25.66
C ARG A 24 46.56 18.63 -25.12
N ALA A 25 47.19 19.52 -24.35
CA ALA A 25 46.61 20.66 -23.67
C ALA A 25 46.29 21.81 -24.64
N GLY A 26 45.17 22.47 -24.40
CA GLY A 26 44.89 23.84 -24.81
C GLY A 26 44.72 24.68 -23.54
N VAL A 27 45.75 25.47 -23.24
CA VAL A 27 45.82 26.37 -22.08
C VAL A 27 45.02 27.63 -22.39
N PHE A 28 44.06 27.98 -21.53
CA PHE A 28 43.73 29.37 -21.25
C PHE A 28 43.94 29.58 -19.75
N ALA A 29 44.93 30.43 -19.44
CA ALA A 29 45.29 30.86 -18.11
C ALA A 29 44.51 32.13 -17.75
N GLY A 30 44.08 32.24 -16.49
CA GLY A 30 43.74 33.54 -15.91
C GLY A 30 42.61 33.52 -14.89
N LEU A 31 42.87 33.00 -13.68
CA LEU A 31 42.56 33.61 -12.38
C LEU A 31 42.88 32.56 -11.30
N GLY A 32 44.01 32.76 -10.62
CA GLY A 32 44.55 31.82 -9.65
C GLY A 32 43.82 31.87 -8.31
N ALA A 33 43.45 30.69 -7.82
CA ALA A 33 43.41 30.37 -6.40
C ALA A 33 43.76 28.88 -6.25
N SER A 34 44.87 28.59 -5.56
CA SER A 34 45.34 27.23 -5.29
C SER A 34 44.26 26.38 -4.59
N PRO A 35 44.12 25.07 -4.90
CA PRO A 35 43.20 24.21 -4.17
C PRO A 35 43.76 23.95 -2.78
N VAL A 36 43.24 24.67 -1.78
CA VAL A 36 43.39 24.29 -0.37
C VAL A 36 42.61 22.98 -0.18
N ARG A 37 43.33 21.91 0.13
CA ARG A 37 42.76 20.61 0.53
C ARG A 37 42.03 20.78 1.88
N ARG A 38 40.79 21.28 1.85
CA ARG A 38 39.90 21.29 3.01
C ARG A 38 39.39 19.86 3.22
N VAL A 39 40.04 19.15 4.13
CA VAL A 39 39.45 18.00 4.82
C VAL A 39 38.20 18.53 5.54
N ARG A 40 37.00 18.17 5.06
CA ARG A 40 35.76 18.41 5.80
C ARG A 40 35.81 17.54 7.06
N PRO A 41 35.74 18.11 8.28
CA PRO A 41 35.39 17.30 9.43
C PRO A 41 33.93 16.87 9.28
N ALA A 42 33.65 15.60 9.57
CA ALA A 42 32.31 15.06 9.65
C ALA A 42 31.44 15.96 10.55
N PRO A 43 30.16 16.20 10.21
CA PRO A 43 29.28 16.95 11.10
C PRO A 43 29.14 16.17 12.40
N ARG A 44 29.64 16.76 13.50
CA ARG A 44 29.34 16.30 14.85
C ARG A 44 27.84 16.41 15.04
N SER A 45 27.18 15.28 15.27
CA SER A 45 25.81 15.25 15.73
C SER A 45 25.72 16.02 17.04
N VAL A 46 24.99 17.13 17.04
CA VAL A 46 24.54 17.76 18.27
C VAL A 46 23.39 16.90 18.77
N ALA A 47 23.70 15.96 19.66
CA ALA A 47 22.69 15.23 20.40
C ALA A 47 21.94 16.22 21.28
N ALA A 48 20.76 16.65 20.83
CA ALA A 48 19.78 17.25 21.71
C ALA A 48 19.30 16.13 22.65
N ASN A 49 19.70 16.22 23.91
CA ASN A 49 19.24 15.34 24.99
C ASN A 49 17.73 15.50 25.15
N ALA A 50 16.95 14.73 24.39
CA ALA A 50 15.60 14.37 24.78
C ALA A 50 15.74 13.28 25.85
N THR A 51 15.65 13.67 27.12
CA THR A 51 15.43 12.74 28.22
C THR A 51 14.23 11.85 27.89
N PRO A 52 14.39 10.52 27.73
CA PRO A 52 13.25 9.65 27.53
C PRO A 52 12.52 9.53 28.87
N SER A 53 11.35 10.16 28.98
CA SER A 53 10.46 9.90 30.10
C SER A 53 9.86 8.50 29.93
N SER A 54 10.15 7.62 30.89
CA SER A 54 9.37 6.43 31.27
C SER A 54 9.19 5.30 30.22
N GLY A 55 10.09 4.32 30.25
CA GLY A 55 9.72 2.90 30.39
C GLY A 55 9.01 2.15 29.25
N ALA A 56 8.77 2.75 28.09
CA ALA A 56 8.25 1.99 26.94
C ALA A 56 9.37 1.11 26.36
N ARG A 57 9.27 -0.21 26.49
CA ARG A 57 10.12 -1.14 25.73
C ARG A 57 9.85 -0.88 24.24
N LEU A 58 10.86 -0.41 23.50
CA LEU A 58 10.80 -0.39 22.05
C LEU A 58 10.54 -1.83 21.56
N LEU A 59 9.48 -2.03 20.79
CA LEU A 59 9.28 -3.30 20.09
C LEU A 59 10.44 -3.47 19.11
N GLN A 60 11.18 -4.57 19.24
CA GLN A 60 12.20 -4.95 18.27
C GLN A 60 11.59 -5.93 17.29
N ILE A 61 11.08 -5.41 16.20
CA ILE A 61 10.65 -6.22 15.05
C ILE A 61 11.76 -6.12 14.01
N ASP A 62 12.27 -7.29 13.63
CA ASP A 62 13.13 -7.44 12.48
C ASP A 62 12.27 -7.84 11.29
N ALA A 63 12.13 -6.92 10.32
CA ALA A 63 11.36 -7.15 9.11
C ALA A 63 11.95 -8.28 8.26
N GLN A 64 13.21 -8.68 8.44
CA GLN A 64 13.80 -9.76 7.65
C GLN A 64 13.41 -11.15 8.18
N THR A 65 13.28 -11.30 9.50
CA THR A 65 13.12 -12.62 10.14
C THR A 65 11.73 -12.87 10.73
N SER A 66 10.85 -11.87 10.75
CA SER A 66 9.48 -12.02 11.27
C SER A 66 8.65 -12.96 10.38
N ASP A 67 7.59 -13.58 10.90
CA ASP A 67 6.62 -14.34 10.09
C ASP A 67 5.44 -13.43 9.69
N VAL A 68 5.56 -12.76 8.55
CA VAL A 68 4.50 -11.86 8.07
C VAL A 68 3.31 -12.63 7.49
N ALA A 69 3.51 -13.81 6.91
CA ALA A 69 2.43 -14.62 6.36
C ALA A 69 1.49 -15.09 7.47
N GLY A 70 2.05 -15.60 8.57
CA GLY A 70 1.30 -15.92 9.79
C GLY A 70 0.63 -14.68 10.38
N ALA A 71 1.33 -13.55 10.48
CA ALA A 71 0.75 -12.31 11.00
C ALA A 71 -0.44 -11.82 10.17
N ILE A 72 -0.35 -11.83 8.83
CA ILE A 72 -1.45 -11.48 7.91
C ILE A 72 -2.65 -12.41 8.14
N ALA A 73 -2.41 -13.72 8.25
CA ALA A 73 -3.48 -14.69 8.50
C ALA A 73 -4.22 -14.44 9.82
N GLN A 74 -3.52 -13.95 10.87
CA GLN A 74 -4.13 -13.61 12.15
C GLN A 74 -4.90 -12.28 12.12
N VAL A 75 -4.36 -11.24 11.47
CA VAL A 75 -5.00 -9.91 11.47
C VAL A 75 -6.13 -9.77 10.46
N ASP A 76 -6.00 -10.41 9.29
CA ASP A 76 -7.01 -10.35 8.24
C ASP A 76 -7.92 -11.60 8.25
N GLY A 77 -7.66 -12.62 9.06
CA GLY A 77 -8.45 -13.85 9.13
C GLY A 77 -9.92 -13.68 9.57
N THR A 78 -10.75 -14.69 9.30
CA THR A 78 -12.16 -14.75 9.76
C THR A 78 -12.30 -14.79 11.28
N TRP A 79 -11.23 -15.18 11.98
CA TRP A 79 -11.11 -15.23 13.43
C TRP A 79 -10.48 -13.99 14.05
N ALA A 80 -10.29 -12.89 13.30
CA ALA A 80 -9.82 -11.62 13.84
C ALA A 80 -10.64 -11.28 15.09
N GLN A 81 -10.03 -11.50 16.26
CA GLN A 81 -10.76 -11.57 17.52
C GLN A 81 -11.31 -10.19 17.90
N SER A 82 -12.34 -10.21 18.74
CA SER A 82 -12.99 -9.01 19.27
C SER A 82 -11.96 -7.98 19.76
N PRO A 83 -12.12 -6.70 19.39
CA PRO A 83 -11.14 -5.67 19.74
C PRO A 83 -11.02 -5.50 21.26
N GLY A 84 -9.79 -5.59 21.76
CA GLY A 84 -9.42 -5.14 23.09
C GLY A 84 -8.60 -6.15 23.90
N ARG A 85 -7.31 -5.82 24.12
CA ARG A 85 -6.37 -6.40 25.12
C ARG A 85 -5.65 -7.70 24.75
N ASP A 86 -5.43 -8.01 23.47
CA ASP A 86 -4.50 -9.08 23.09
C ASP A 86 -3.16 -8.50 22.61
N PRO A 87 -2.09 -8.53 23.44
CA PRO A 87 -0.76 -8.11 23.04
C PRO A 87 -0.19 -8.90 21.86
N GLN A 88 -0.64 -10.14 21.63
CA GLN A 88 -0.19 -10.93 20.48
C GLN A 88 -0.77 -10.38 19.18
N TRP A 89 -2.07 -10.06 19.15
CA TRP A 89 -2.69 -9.41 18.00
C TRP A 89 -2.04 -8.06 17.68
N GLU A 90 -1.80 -7.21 18.69
CA GLU A 90 -1.10 -5.93 18.49
C GLU A 90 0.30 -6.12 17.90
N MET A 91 1.04 -7.14 18.37
CA MET A 91 2.33 -7.51 17.80
C MET A 91 2.19 -7.93 16.33
N HIS A 92 1.22 -8.77 15.98
CA HIS A 92 0.98 -9.17 14.59
C HIS A 92 0.67 -7.96 13.69
N CYS A 93 -0.15 -7.02 14.15
CA CYS A 93 -0.39 -5.77 13.42
C CYS A 93 0.91 -4.99 13.18
N CYS A 94 1.75 -4.82 14.20
CA CYS A 94 3.04 -4.14 14.05
C CYS A 94 4.00 -4.89 13.12
N VAL A 95 4.01 -6.23 13.15
CA VAL A 95 4.79 -7.06 12.20
C VAL A 95 4.34 -6.79 10.77
N VAL A 96 3.04 -6.79 10.52
CA VAL A 96 2.49 -6.50 9.18
C VAL A 96 2.89 -5.10 8.73
N LEU A 97 2.68 -4.06 9.55
CA LEU A 97 3.01 -2.68 9.18
C LEU A 97 4.51 -2.49 8.89
N GLU A 98 5.38 -3.04 9.73
CA GLU A 98 6.83 -2.91 9.55
C GLU A 98 7.34 -3.71 8.34
N CYS A 99 6.78 -4.89 8.08
CA CYS A 99 7.12 -5.67 6.89
C CYS A 99 6.63 -4.98 5.60
N MET A 100 5.40 -4.44 5.57
CA MET A 100 4.91 -3.69 4.41
C MET A 100 5.76 -2.43 4.16
N ARG A 101 6.17 -1.72 5.21
CA ARG A 101 7.12 -0.61 5.11
C ARG A 101 8.47 -1.07 4.55
N ALA A 102 8.98 -2.21 4.97
CA ALA A 102 10.22 -2.79 4.44
C ALA A 102 10.08 -3.16 2.96
N CYS A 103 9.00 -3.84 2.56
CA CYS A 103 8.69 -4.16 1.17
C CYS A 103 8.59 -2.90 0.29
N ALA A 104 7.95 -1.83 0.78
CA ALA A 104 7.89 -0.55 0.07
C ALA A 104 9.27 0.09 -0.12
N GLY A 105 10.20 -0.11 0.83
CA GLY A 105 11.59 0.35 0.73
C GLY A 105 12.40 -0.48 -0.27
N GLU A 106 12.34 -1.81 -0.15
CA GLU A 106 13.03 -2.73 -1.06
C GLU A 106 12.49 -2.67 -2.49
N ALA A 107 11.25 -2.20 -2.69
CA ALA A 107 10.71 -1.98 -4.02
C ALA A 107 11.52 -0.96 -4.85
N TYR A 108 12.33 -0.09 -4.25
CA TYR A 108 13.25 0.81 -4.98
C TYR A 108 14.47 0.09 -5.55
N THR A 109 14.83 -1.09 -5.04
CA THR A 109 16.00 -1.85 -5.49
C THR A 109 15.77 -2.36 -6.91
N ALA A 110 16.58 -1.87 -7.85
CA ALA A 110 16.45 -2.16 -9.28
C ALA A 110 16.98 -3.55 -9.66
N ASP A 111 18.12 -3.91 -9.07
CA ASP A 111 18.77 -5.20 -9.28
C ASP A 111 18.04 -6.26 -8.47
N LEU A 112 17.32 -7.14 -9.15
CA LEU A 112 16.54 -8.21 -8.53
C LEU A 112 17.41 -9.18 -7.71
N ALA A 113 18.70 -9.32 -8.04
CA ALA A 113 19.61 -10.17 -7.27
C ALA A 113 19.98 -9.56 -5.90
N ALA A 114 19.78 -8.25 -5.74
CA ALA A 114 20.04 -7.52 -4.51
C ALA A 114 18.79 -7.31 -3.64
N VAL A 115 17.60 -7.64 -4.15
CA VAL A 115 16.34 -7.53 -3.39
C VAL A 115 16.29 -8.64 -2.35
N ALA A 116 16.04 -8.26 -1.09
CA ALA A 116 16.00 -9.19 0.03
C ALA A 116 14.64 -9.91 0.14
N ASP A 117 14.66 -11.09 0.76
CA ASP A 117 13.48 -11.70 1.38
C ASP A 117 13.01 -10.85 2.58
N ILE A 118 11.70 -10.80 2.82
CA ILE A 118 11.11 -9.93 3.85
C ILE A 118 10.02 -10.70 4.58
N GLY A 119 10.10 -10.73 5.91
CA GLY A 119 9.05 -11.27 6.75
C GLY A 119 8.82 -12.76 6.53
N GLY A 120 9.87 -13.51 6.19
CA GLY A 120 9.77 -14.93 5.82
C GLY A 120 9.09 -15.16 4.47
N LEU A 121 8.76 -14.11 3.72
CA LEU A 121 8.32 -14.21 2.33
C LEU A 121 9.54 -14.26 1.41
N HIS A 122 9.48 -15.17 0.45
CA HIS A 122 10.52 -15.33 -0.55
C HIS A 122 10.25 -14.42 -1.75
N LEU A 123 11.29 -13.74 -2.24
CA LEU A 123 11.22 -13.00 -3.49
C LEU A 123 11.09 -13.96 -4.68
N ASP A 124 9.99 -13.86 -5.43
CA ASP A 124 9.87 -14.48 -6.75
C ASP A 124 10.48 -13.55 -7.80
N ALA A 125 11.81 -13.65 -7.94
CA ALA A 125 12.55 -12.86 -8.93
C ALA A 125 12.05 -13.07 -10.38
N PRO A 126 11.72 -14.31 -10.84
CA PRO A 126 11.13 -14.53 -12.16
C PRO A 126 9.83 -13.77 -12.44
N MET A 127 8.99 -13.55 -11.41
CA MET A 127 7.73 -12.81 -11.50
C MET A 127 7.86 -11.31 -11.16
N SER A 128 9.06 -10.87 -10.78
CA SER A 128 9.39 -9.49 -10.43
C SER A 128 9.99 -8.71 -11.59
N THR A 129 10.00 -7.39 -11.45
CA THR A 129 10.57 -6.42 -12.41
C THR A 129 11.36 -5.35 -11.66
N PRO A 130 12.21 -4.55 -12.33
CA PRO A 130 12.91 -3.44 -11.70
C PRO A 130 12.01 -2.39 -11.06
N ARG A 131 10.69 -2.39 -11.30
CA ARG A 131 9.71 -1.44 -10.73
C ARG A 131 8.66 -2.12 -9.83
N LEU A 132 8.41 -3.42 -9.99
CA LEU A 132 7.42 -4.17 -9.21
C LEU A 132 8.01 -5.48 -8.67
N LYS A 133 7.95 -5.68 -7.36
CA LYS A 133 8.54 -6.85 -6.67
C LYS A 133 7.42 -7.75 -6.20
N LEU A 134 7.59 -9.06 -6.36
CA LEU A 134 6.65 -10.06 -5.89
C LEU A 134 7.34 -10.89 -4.81
N TRP A 135 6.83 -10.85 -3.59
CA TRP A 135 7.19 -11.80 -2.55
C TRP A 135 6.03 -12.75 -2.29
N GLU A 136 6.33 -14.02 -2.08
CA GLU A 136 5.33 -15.04 -1.80
C GLU A 136 5.63 -15.84 -0.54
N GLY A 137 4.56 -16.33 0.08
CA GLY A 137 4.57 -17.21 1.22
C GLY A 137 3.25 -17.96 1.34
N ALA A 138 3.15 -18.84 2.32
CA ALA A 138 1.92 -19.55 2.60
C ALA A 138 1.82 -19.92 4.07
N THR A 139 0.59 -20.01 4.54
CA THR A 139 0.23 -20.65 5.81
C THR A 139 -0.58 -21.91 5.51
N ASP A 140 -1.04 -22.60 6.55
CA ASP A 140 -1.96 -23.74 6.37
C ASP A 140 -3.28 -23.31 5.71
N ASP A 141 -3.74 -22.10 6.00
CA ASP A 141 -5.06 -21.61 5.58
C ASP A 141 -5.04 -20.60 4.42
N ALA A 142 -3.88 -20.02 4.10
CA ALA A 142 -3.78 -18.95 3.11
C ALA A 142 -2.54 -19.05 2.23
N ILE A 143 -2.68 -18.58 0.99
CA ILE A 143 -1.58 -18.21 0.10
C ILE A 143 -1.39 -16.70 0.24
N VAL A 144 -0.16 -16.26 0.50
CA VAL A 144 0.17 -14.86 0.77
C VAL A 144 1.09 -14.35 -0.32
N VAL A 145 0.70 -13.25 -0.96
CA VAL A 145 1.48 -12.58 -2.00
C VAL A 145 1.58 -11.10 -1.67
N VAL A 146 2.78 -10.53 -1.76
CA VAL A 146 3.03 -9.11 -1.57
C VAL A 146 3.61 -8.51 -2.85
N LEU A 147 2.96 -7.47 -3.36
CA LEU A 147 3.39 -6.70 -4.53
C LEU A 147 3.93 -5.34 -4.07
N GLY A 148 5.25 -5.14 -4.18
CA GLY A 148 5.91 -3.87 -3.89
C GLY A 148 6.06 -3.01 -5.13
N CYS A 149 5.43 -1.84 -5.15
CA CYS A 149 5.53 -0.86 -6.23
C CYS A 149 6.60 0.18 -5.89
N SER A 150 7.61 0.33 -6.76
CA SER A 150 8.66 1.33 -6.59
C SER A 150 8.07 2.75 -6.68
N GLY A 151 8.53 3.65 -5.82
CA GLY A 151 8.29 5.07 -6.03
C GLY A 151 9.32 5.71 -6.95
N THR A 152 9.37 7.05 -6.96
CA THR A 152 10.18 7.79 -7.92
C THR A 152 11.66 7.55 -7.69
N ARG A 153 12.31 6.96 -8.69
CA ARG A 153 13.75 6.88 -8.78
C ARG A 153 14.28 8.03 -9.63
N LEU A 154 15.02 8.94 -9.02
CA LEU A 154 15.53 10.15 -9.71
C LEU A 154 16.57 9.81 -10.80
N ASP A 155 17.16 8.63 -10.76
CA ASP A 155 18.03 8.07 -11.80
C ASP A 155 17.24 7.43 -12.96
N ALA A 156 15.92 7.27 -12.84
CA ALA A 156 15.04 6.72 -13.87
C ALA A 156 14.13 7.81 -14.47
N ALA A 157 14.45 8.21 -15.71
CA ALA A 157 13.71 9.28 -16.40
C ALA A 157 12.21 8.99 -16.55
N ASP A 158 11.82 7.72 -16.72
CA ASP A 158 10.43 7.31 -16.87
C ASP A 158 9.61 7.51 -15.58
N ASP A 159 10.23 7.40 -14.41
CA ASP A 159 9.57 7.64 -13.13
C ASP A 159 9.33 9.15 -12.92
N VAL A 160 10.31 9.99 -13.28
CA VAL A 160 10.14 11.46 -13.24
C VAL A 160 9.09 11.92 -14.24
N LEU A 161 9.07 11.33 -15.44
CA LEU A 161 8.05 11.63 -16.44
C LEU A 161 6.67 11.19 -15.96
N CYS A 162 6.58 10.06 -15.25
CA CYS A 162 5.35 9.60 -14.61
C CYS A 162 4.81 10.67 -13.65
N ASP A 163 5.62 11.21 -12.74
CA ASP A 163 5.20 12.28 -11.81
C ASP A 163 4.67 13.53 -12.54
N LEU A 164 5.31 13.93 -13.64
CA LEU A 164 4.89 15.07 -14.47
C LEU A 164 3.56 14.79 -15.17
N LYS A 165 3.42 13.62 -15.79
CA LYS A 165 2.19 13.20 -16.48
C LYS A 165 1.02 13.07 -15.53
N SER A 166 1.26 12.67 -14.29
CA SER A 166 0.23 12.55 -13.27
C SER A 166 -0.45 13.88 -12.93
N GLN A 167 0.09 15.03 -13.34
CA GLN A 167 -0.64 16.30 -13.24
C GLN A 167 -1.88 16.36 -14.16
N ILE A 168 -1.93 15.50 -15.17
CA ILE A 168 -3.04 15.40 -16.12
C ILE A 168 -3.92 14.21 -15.72
N ALA A 169 -5.22 14.46 -15.57
CA ALA A 169 -6.17 13.39 -15.31
C ALA A 169 -6.58 12.70 -16.62
N GLN A 170 -6.69 11.37 -16.60
CA GLN A 170 -7.21 10.58 -17.71
C GLN A 170 -8.23 9.56 -17.22
N PRO A 171 -9.19 9.17 -18.09
CA PRO A 171 -10.13 8.10 -17.76
C PRO A 171 -9.40 6.81 -17.40
N HIS A 172 -9.83 6.20 -16.31
CA HIS A 172 -9.30 4.95 -15.82
C HIS A 172 -9.66 3.79 -16.74
N VAL A 173 -8.71 2.91 -17.02
CA VAL A 173 -8.88 1.65 -17.75
C VAL A 173 -8.29 0.52 -16.93
N ASN A 174 -9.14 -0.45 -16.56
CA ASN A 174 -8.69 -1.68 -15.92
C ASN A 174 -8.03 -2.58 -16.98
N MET A 175 -6.74 -2.84 -16.83
CA MET A 175 -5.96 -3.59 -17.83
C MET A 175 -6.08 -5.10 -17.70
N LEU A 176 -6.62 -5.58 -16.59
CA LEU A 176 -6.78 -7.01 -16.37
C LEU A 176 -7.93 -7.53 -17.24
N GLU A 177 -9.08 -6.85 -17.22
CA GLU A 177 -10.23 -7.14 -18.09
C GLU A 177 -11.10 -5.90 -18.37
N GLU A 178 -11.53 -5.74 -19.62
CA GLU A 178 -12.25 -4.55 -20.10
C GLU A 178 -13.61 -4.33 -19.42
N HIS A 179 -14.28 -5.42 -19.03
CA HIS A 179 -15.61 -5.36 -18.43
C HIS A 179 -15.61 -5.00 -16.93
N LEU A 180 -14.43 -4.95 -16.31
CA LEU A 180 -14.31 -4.65 -14.89
C LEU A 180 -14.60 -3.17 -14.62
N PRO A 181 -15.03 -2.83 -13.38
CA PRO A 181 -15.31 -1.45 -13.01
C PRO A 181 -14.13 -0.50 -13.21
N LYS A 182 -14.45 0.79 -13.40
CA LYS A 182 -13.48 1.86 -13.64
C LYS A 182 -13.51 2.89 -12.52
N LEU A 183 -12.37 3.51 -12.26
CA LEU A 183 -12.14 4.43 -11.15
C LEU A 183 -12.37 5.92 -11.49
N GLY A 184 -13.11 6.23 -12.55
CA GLY A 184 -13.26 7.62 -13.02
C GLY A 184 -11.95 8.15 -13.61
N ASN A 185 -11.62 9.43 -13.40
CA ASN A 185 -10.38 10.02 -13.92
C ASN A 185 -9.25 9.99 -12.87
N VAL A 186 -8.13 9.38 -13.24
CA VAL A 186 -6.93 9.22 -12.39
C VAL A 186 -5.73 9.93 -13.01
N GLY A 187 -4.69 10.20 -12.23
CA GLY A 187 -3.43 10.73 -12.76
C GLY A 187 -2.86 9.85 -13.87
N ALA A 188 -2.59 10.45 -15.03
CA ALA A 188 -2.19 9.72 -16.24
C ALA A 188 -0.90 8.93 -16.03
N GLY A 189 0.08 9.50 -15.32
CA GLY A 189 1.31 8.79 -14.98
C GLY A 189 1.05 7.56 -14.11
N TRP A 190 0.29 7.71 -13.02
CA TRP A 190 -0.06 6.58 -12.13
C TRP A 190 -0.67 5.42 -12.91
N GLN A 191 -1.60 5.73 -13.80
CA GLN A 191 -2.23 4.76 -14.68
C GLN A 191 -1.22 4.16 -15.65
N GLU A 192 -0.53 4.97 -16.46
CA GLU A 192 0.43 4.48 -17.48
C GLU A 192 1.51 3.58 -16.87
N TRP A 193 1.97 3.90 -15.65
CA TRP A 193 2.88 3.04 -14.88
C TRP A 193 2.27 1.66 -14.66
N TRP A 194 1.06 1.61 -14.09
CA TRP A 194 0.38 0.35 -13.81
C TRP A 194 0.08 -0.43 -15.08
N GLN A 195 -0.40 0.23 -16.13
CA GLN A 195 -0.71 -0.41 -17.40
C GLN A 195 0.54 -1.05 -18.02
N SER A 196 1.67 -0.34 -18.01
CA SER A 196 2.94 -0.86 -18.49
C SER A 196 3.39 -2.08 -17.69
N GLU A 197 3.34 -2.03 -16.35
CA GLU A 197 3.78 -3.14 -15.49
C GLU A 197 2.83 -4.35 -15.53
N ALA A 198 1.54 -4.11 -15.69
CA ALA A 198 0.53 -5.16 -15.82
C ALA A 198 0.69 -5.95 -17.12
N GLN A 199 1.12 -5.28 -18.20
CA GLN A 199 1.32 -5.88 -19.53
C GLN A 199 2.75 -6.36 -19.79
N LEU A 200 3.73 -5.96 -18.96
CA LEU A 200 5.12 -6.35 -19.13
C LEU A 200 5.27 -7.87 -18.93
N PRO A 201 5.78 -8.63 -19.92
CA PRO A 201 5.97 -10.06 -19.75
C PRO A 201 6.98 -10.38 -18.65
N ARG A 202 6.65 -11.35 -17.80
CA ARG A 202 7.54 -11.96 -16.82
C ARG A 202 8.51 -12.92 -17.51
N THR A 203 9.41 -13.53 -16.75
CA THR A 203 10.49 -14.38 -17.30
C THR A 203 9.97 -15.52 -18.18
N ASP A 204 8.79 -16.06 -17.87
CA ASP A 204 8.14 -17.15 -18.61
C ASP A 204 7.13 -16.66 -19.67
N GLY A 205 7.05 -15.35 -19.90
CA GLY A 205 6.12 -14.73 -20.84
C GLY A 205 4.74 -14.39 -20.24
N ALA A 206 4.45 -14.77 -19.00
CA ALA A 206 3.20 -14.42 -18.33
C ALA A 206 3.07 -12.90 -18.14
N VAL A 207 1.87 -12.35 -18.31
CA VAL A 207 1.59 -10.97 -17.86
C VAL A 207 0.93 -10.99 -16.48
N MET A 208 0.72 -9.84 -15.85
CA MET A 208 0.18 -9.79 -14.48
C MET A 208 -1.16 -10.50 -14.34
N LYS A 209 -2.02 -10.42 -15.36
CA LYS A 209 -3.27 -11.18 -15.41
C LYS A 209 -3.03 -12.69 -15.21
N ASP A 210 -2.10 -13.27 -15.96
CA ASP A 210 -1.79 -14.70 -15.88
C ASP A 210 -1.21 -15.08 -14.52
N VAL A 211 -0.35 -14.23 -13.95
CA VAL A 211 0.21 -14.40 -12.60
C VAL A 211 -0.91 -14.46 -11.56
N LEU A 212 -1.86 -13.52 -11.61
CA LEU A 212 -3.00 -13.48 -10.69
C LEU A 212 -3.92 -14.69 -10.87
N THR A 213 -4.19 -15.11 -12.12
CA THR A 213 -4.95 -16.33 -12.41
C THR A 213 -4.30 -17.56 -11.80
N ARG A 214 -2.97 -17.71 -11.89
CA ARG A 214 -2.26 -18.85 -11.28
C ARG A 214 -2.42 -18.89 -9.76
N TYR A 215 -2.30 -17.74 -9.09
CA TYR A 215 -2.51 -17.69 -7.63
C TYR A 215 -3.96 -17.96 -7.26
N ALA A 216 -4.91 -17.44 -8.02
CA ALA A 216 -6.33 -17.71 -7.84
C ALA A 216 -6.64 -19.21 -7.99
N ASP A 217 -6.15 -19.85 -9.05
CA ASP A 217 -6.35 -21.28 -9.30
C ASP A 217 -5.67 -22.15 -8.24
N ARG A 218 -4.47 -21.76 -7.80
CA ARG A 218 -3.77 -22.43 -6.70
C ARG A 218 -4.56 -22.33 -5.39
N ALA A 219 -5.12 -21.17 -5.08
CA ALA A 219 -5.95 -20.96 -3.89
C ALA A 219 -7.23 -21.81 -3.95
N LYS A 220 -7.97 -21.72 -5.06
CA LYS A 220 -9.19 -22.52 -5.30
C LYS A 220 -8.91 -24.02 -5.24
N GLY A 221 -7.86 -24.50 -5.91
CA GLY A 221 -7.49 -25.91 -5.97
C GLY A 221 -7.00 -26.50 -4.64
N SER A 222 -6.44 -25.66 -3.75
CA SER A 222 -6.00 -26.08 -2.42
C SER A 222 -7.03 -25.81 -1.31
N GLY A 223 -8.14 -25.12 -1.62
CA GLY A 223 -9.13 -24.70 -0.63
C GLY A 223 -8.65 -23.61 0.33
N LYS A 224 -7.51 -22.95 0.03
CA LYS A 224 -6.93 -21.88 0.84
C LYS A 224 -7.50 -20.52 0.43
N ALA A 225 -7.50 -19.56 1.36
CA ALA A 225 -7.76 -18.17 1.04
C ALA A 225 -6.57 -17.56 0.28
N LEU A 226 -6.84 -16.59 -0.61
CA LEU A 226 -5.80 -15.79 -1.26
C LEU A 226 -5.68 -14.42 -0.58
N SER A 227 -4.49 -14.11 -0.08
CA SER A 227 -4.14 -12.81 0.48
C SER A 227 -3.16 -12.09 -0.42
N ILE A 228 -3.59 -11.02 -1.08
CA ILE A 228 -2.71 -10.15 -1.86
C ILE A 228 -2.56 -8.83 -1.14
N SER A 229 -1.34 -8.48 -0.76
CA SER A 229 -1.02 -7.15 -0.25
C SER A 229 -0.25 -6.36 -1.29
N LEU A 230 -0.69 -5.13 -1.58
CA LEU A 230 0.07 -4.18 -2.38
C LEU A 230 0.67 -3.13 -1.45
N THR A 231 1.91 -2.76 -1.69
CA THR A 231 2.56 -1.71 -0.92
C THR A 231 3.44 -0.83 -1.80
N GLY A 232 3.56 0.42 -1.42
CA GLY A 232 4.41 1.36 -2.12
C GLY A 232 4.57 2.66 -1.33
N HIS A 233 5.59 3.41 -1.71
CA HIS A 233 5.91 4.71 -1.14
C HIS A 233 5.89 5.78 -2.24
N SER A 234 5.38 6.98 -1.93
CA SER A 234 5.35 8.10 -2.88
C SER A 234 4.57 7.72 -4.16
N LEU A 235 5.14 7.91 -5.36
CA LEU A 235 4.62 7.41 -6.63
C LEU A 235 4.13 5.96 -6.57
N GLY A 236 4.89 5.07 -5.91
CA GLY A 236 4.55 3.66 -5.78
C GLY A 236 3.29 3.42 -4.94
N ALA A 237 2.98 4.33 -4.01
CA ALA A 237 1.77 4.25 -3.19
C ALA A 237 0.50 4.59 -4.01
N ALA A 238 0.58 5.59 -4.90
CA ALA A 238 -0.52 5.92 -5.80
C ALA A 238 -0.77 4.79 -6.81
N VAL A 239 0.29 4.23 -7.37
CA VAL A 239 0.23 3.05 -8.25
C VAL A 239 -0.36 1.85 -7.52
N ALA A 240 0.12 1.51 -6.32
CA ALA A 240 -0.41 0.40 -5.54
C ALA A 240 -1.91 0.56 -5.24
N THR A 241 -2.38 1.81 -5.15
CA THR A 241 -3.81 2.12 -4.99
C THR A 241 -4.60 1.84 -6.27
N VAL A 242 -4.11 2.26 -7.45
CA VAL A 242 -4.73 1.91 -8.75
C VAL A 242 -4.71 0.39 -8.98
N ALA A 243 -3.56 -0.24 -8.82
CA ALA A 243 -3.37 -1.67 -9.01
C ALA A 243 -4.23 -2.49 -8.03
N GLY A 244 -4.33 -2.07 -6.77
CA GLY A 244 -5.13 -2.74 -5.76
C GLY A 244 -6.62 -2.73 -6.10
N PHE A 245 -7.12 -1.62 -6.65
CA PHE A 245 -8.48 -1.54 -7.17
C PHE A 245 -8.70 -2.56 -8.30
N ASP A 246 -7.81 -2.57 -9.30
CA ASP A 246 -7.93 -3.47 -10.45
C ASP A 246 -7.89 -4.95 -10.05
N ILE A 247 -6.90 -5.32 -9.23
CA ILE A 247 -6.70 -6.70 -8.75
C ILE A 247 -7.89 -7.15 -7.91
N ALA A 248 -8.42 -6.30 -7.03
CA ALA A 248 -9.58 -6.66 -6.22
C ALA A 248 -10.80 -6.97 -7.08
N HIS A 249 -11.08 -6.16 -8.10
CA HIS A 249 -12.19 -6.43 -9.02
C HIS A 249 -11.98 -7.69 -9.85
N PHE A 250 -10.77 -7.90 -10.35
CA PHE A 250 -10.42 -9.10 -11.11
C PHE A 250 -10.61 -10.39 -10.29
N LEU A 251 -10.05 -10.45 -9.09
CA LEU A 251 -10.16 -11.62 -8.22
C LEU A 251 -11.59 -11.86 -7.70
N ARG A 252 -12.37 -10.78 -7.52
CA ARG A 252 -13.80 -10.89 -7.20
C ARG A 252 -14.60 -11.50 -8.34
N ALA A 253 -14.33 -11.09 -9.58
CA ALA A 253 -14.98 -11.65 -10.76
C ALA A 253 -14.63 -13.15 -10.95
N ASP A 254 -13.42 -13.55 -10.58
CA ASP A 254 -12.98 -14.95 -10.58
C ASP A 254 -13.51 -15.77 -9.37
N GLY A 255 -14.24 -15.15 -8.44
CA GLY A 255 -14.89 -15.83 -7.32
C GLY A 255 -13.94 -16.28 -6.20
N VAL A 256 -12.75 -15.70 -6.12
CA VAL A 256 -11.74 -16.03 -5.11
C VAL A 256 -12.19 -15.57 -3.71
N SER A 257 -11.80 -16.31 -2.67
CA SER A 257 -11.98 -15.93 -1.27
C SER A 257 -10.67 -15.41 -0.66
N GLY A 258 -10.76 -14.47 0.29
CA GLY A 258 -9.59 -13.93 0.98
C GLY A 258 -9.59 -12.41 1.08
N ASN A 259 -8.45 -11.76 0.82
CA ASN A 259 -8.32 -10.31 0.91
C ASN A 259 -7.34 -9.70 -0.10
N VAL A 260 -7.64 -8.47 -0.50
CA VAL A 260 -6.71 -7.55 -1.16
C VAL A 260 -6.49 -6.34 -0.26
N SER A 261 -5.25 -6.10 0.17
CA SER A 261 -4.89 -5.04 1.11
C SER A 261 -3.87 -4.09 0.49
N VAL A 262 -4.13 -2.78 0.47
CA VAL A 262 -3.18 -1.76 0.00
C VAL A 262 -2.58 -1.04 1.21
N TYR A 263 -1.26 -0.96 1.26
CA TYR A 263 -0.47 -0.21 2.25
C TYR A 263 0.29 0.91 1.54
N ALA A 264 -0.33 2.09 1.51
CA ALA A 264 0.14 3.26 0.78
C ALA A 264 0.87 4.22 1.73
N PHE A 265 2.19 4.34 1.59
CA PHE A 265 3.02 5.23 2.40
C PHE A 265 3.26 6.56 1.69
N ASN A 266 2.89 7.66 2.34
CA ASN A 266 2.99 9.02 1.80
C ASN A 266 2.47 9.14 0.35
N PRO A 267 1.24 8.68 0.06
CA PRO A 267 0.71 8.73 -1.29
C PRO A 267 0.52 10.18 -1.76
N PRO A 268 0.80 10.49 -3.04
CA PRO A 268 0.24 11.66 -3.71
C PRO A 268 -1.24 11.43 -4.01
N ARG A 269 -1.93 12.49 -4.42
CA ARG A 269 -3.34 12.47 -4.81
C ARG A 269 -3.56 11.60 -6.05
N LEU A 270 -4.69 10.90 -6.09
CA LEU A 270 -4.95 9.83 -7.04
C LEU A 270 -5.67 10.30 -8.31
N GLY A 271 -6.74 11.09 -8.16
CA GLY A 271 -7.67 11.39 -9.26
C GLY A 271 -8.50 12.63 -9.05
N GLN A 272 -9.38 12.96 -10.00
CA GLN A 272 -10.22 14.16 -9.94
C GLN A 272 -11.31 14.09 -8.86
N ALA A 273 -11.96 15.22 -8.60
CA ALA A 273 -13.09 15.31 -7.67
C ALA A 273 -14.13 14.22 -7.93
N GLY A 274 -14.60 13.57 -6.86
CA GLY A 274 -15.48 12.41 -6.92
C GLY A 274 -14.74 11.07 -6.80
N ILE A 275 -13.41 11.05 -6.94
CA ILE A 275 -12.59 9.85 -6.68
C ILE A 275 -12.73 9.38 -5.23
N GLU A 276 -12.99 10.30 -4.30
CA GLU A 276 -13.10 10.03 -2.87
C GLU A 276 -14.22 9.04 -2.57
N THR A 277 -15.37 9.21 -3.23
CA THR A 277 -16.56 8.38 -3.06
C THR A 277 -16.61 7.23 -4.06
N LEU A 278 -16.27 7.48 -5.34
CA LEU A 278 -16.34 6.47 -6.40
C LEU A 278 -15.44 5.27 -6.10
N TYR A 279 -14.23 5.51 -5.57
CA TYR A 279 -13.32 4.45 -5.16
C TYR A 279 -13.96 3.53 -4.14
N MET A 280 -14.58 4.13 -3.12
CA MET A 280 -15.19 3.38 -2.03
C MET A 280 -16.44 2.63 -2.48
N ASP A 281 -17.34 3.31 -3.18
CA ASP A 281 -18.66 2.77 -3.50
C ASP A 281 -18.57 1.61 -4.50
N THR A 282 -17.56 1.61 -5.37
CA THR A 282 -17.33 0.51 -6.30
C THR A 282 -16.77 -0.72 -5.59
N LEU A 283 -15.98 -0.53 -4.53
CA LEU A 283 -15.37 -1.62 -3.77
C LEU A 283 -16.25 -2.17 -2.64
N LYS A 284 -17.25 -1.41 -2.19
CA LYS A 284 -18.34 -1.88 -1.32
C LYS A 284 -19.24 -2.85 -2.11
N SER A 285 -18.90 -4.13 -2.11
CA SER A 285 -19.76 -5.18 -2.69
C SER A 285 -20.76 -5.69 -1.65
N LYS A 286 -21.87 -6.30 -2.07
CA LYS A 286 -22.78 -7.02 -1.15
C LYS A 286 -22.57 -8.54 -1.16
N ASP A 287 -21.80 -9.05 -2.12
CA ASP A 287 -21.77 -10.48 -2.46
C ASP A 287 -20.36 -10.95 -2.87
N SER A 288 -19.35 -10.77 -2.01
CA SER A 288 -18.02 -11.35 -2.26
C SER A 288 -17.37 -11.94 -1.01
N ALA A 289 -16.71 -13.08 -1.18
CA ALA A 289 -15.83 -13.67 -0.18
C ALA A 289 -14.43 -13.00 -0.14
N LEU A 290 -14.12 -12.14 -1.12
CA LEU A 290 -12.89 -11.35 -1.17
C LEU A 290 -13.12 -9.96 -0.56
N ARG A 291 -12.43 -9.70 0.55
CA ARG A 291 -12.43 -8.40 1.23
C ARG A 291 -11.40 -7.46 0.62
N PHE A 292 -11.63 -6.17 0.74
CA PHE A 292 -10.69 -5.13 0.32
C PHE A 292 -10.32 -4.23 1.50
N ALA A 293 -9.06 -3.83 1.60
CA ALA A 293 -8.62 -2.81 2.55
C ALA A 293 -7.66 -1.82 1.88
N LEU A 294 -7.88 -0.52 2.08
CA LEU A 294 -6.93 0.54 1.76
C LEU A 294 -6.45 1.19 3.05
N ARG A 295 -5.15 1.12 3.31
CA ARG A 295 -4.48 1.68 4.50
C ARG A 295 -3.46 2.71 4.03
N GLN A 296 -3.76 3.98 4.25
CA GLN A 296 -2.93 5.12 3.86
C GLN A 296 -2.21 5.65 5.08
N PHE A 297 -0.89 5.77 4.98
CA PHE A 297 -0.01 6.30 6.04
C PHE A 297 0.51 7.64 5.57
N VAL A 298 0.09 8.70 6.24
CA VAL A 298 0.29 10.07 5.78
C VAL A 298 0.99 10.85 6.87
N ARG A 299 1.99 11.63 6.48
CA ARG A 299 2.66 12.54 7.39
C ARG A 299 2.19 13.97 7.22
N ALA A 300 1.84 14.61 8.34
CA ALA A 300 1.54 16.03 8.33
C ALA A 300 2.76 16.83 7.83
N LEU A 301 2.49 17.82 6.96
CA LEU A 301 3.49 18.67 6.29
C LEU A 301 4.35 17.99 5.22
N ASP A 302 3.99 16.78 4.78
CA ASP A 302 4.57 16.21 3.57
C ASP A 302 4.02 16.96 2.32
N PRO A 303 4.88 17.63 1.53
CA PRO A 303 4.43 18.38 0.35
C PRO A 303 3.83 17.48 -0.73
N ILE A 304 4.21 16.20 -0.80
CA ILE A 304 3.77 15.28 -1.86
C ILE A 304 2.26 15.01 -1.78
N GLN A 305 1.68 15.04 -0.59
CA GLN A 305 0.25 14.85 -0.37
C GLN A 305 -0.62 15.98 -0.95
N SER A 306 0.00 17.10 -1.33
CA SER A 306 -0.68 18.20 -2.03
C SER A 306 -0.56 18.12 -3.56
N THR A 307 0.11 17.09 -4.08
CA THR A 307 0.32 16.88 -5.51
C THR A 307 -0.43 15.64 -5.97
N PRO A 308 -0.99 15.63 -7.19
CA PRO A 308 -1.20 16.76 -8.10
C PRO A 308 -2.18 17.82 -7.57
N LEU A 309 -2.01 19.08 -7.95
CA LEU A 309 -2.71 20.24 -7.33
C LEU A 309 -4.24 20.23 -7.49
N LEU A 310 -4.75 19.59 -8.55
CA LEU A 310 -6.18 19.53 -8.92
C LEU A 310 -6.77 18.14 -8.77
N MET A 311 -6.09 17.27 -8.03
CA MET A 311 -6.55 15.93 -7.71
C MET A 311 -6.90 15.82 -6.24
N HIS A 312 -7.41 14.67 -5.86
CA HIS A 312 -7.92 14.33 -4.54
C HIS A 312 -7.42 12.93 -4.15
N HIS A 313 -7.32 12.71 -2.84
CA HIS A 313 -7.00 11.40 -2.29
C HIS A 313 -8.27 10.58 -2.15
N PRO A 314 -8.23 9.25 -2.40
CA PRO A 314 -9.35 8.40 -2.05
C PRO A 314 -9.58 8.46 -0.53
N HIS A 315 -10.84 8.63 -0.10
CA HIS A 315 -11.24 8.58 1.31
C HIS A 315 -10.59 9.63 2.25
N TRP A 316 -10.07 10.75 1.71
CA TRP A 316 -9.71 11.89 2.57
C TRP A 316 -10.89 12.85 2.62
N ASP A 317 -11.45 13.05 3.80
CA ASP A 317 -12.60 13.91 3.98
C ASP A 317 -12.13 15.35 4.12
N HIS A 318 -12.30 16.16 3.07
CA HIS A 318 -11.87 17.55 3.04
C HIS A 318 -12.83 18.51 3.80
N ASP A 319 -14.05 18.06 4.10
CA ASP A 319 -15.13 18.91 4.63
C ASP A 319 -15.30 18.87 6.16
N SER A 320 -14.52 18.06 6.88
CA SER A 320 -14.60 18.05 8.34
C SER A 320 -13.71 19.14 8.94
N ALA A 321 -14.34 20.20 9.45
CA ALA A 321 -13.75 21.18 10.37
C ALA A 321 -13.25 20.57 11.72
N ALA A 322 -13.04 19.25 11.76
CA ALA A 322 -12.54 18.46 12.87
C ALA A 322 -11.05 18.10 12.70
N ALA A 323 -10.28 18.91 11.95
CA ALA A 323 -8.83 18.79 11.78
C ALA A 323 -8.00 19.06 13.07
N ALA A 324 -8.58 18.81 14.25
CA ALA A 324 -7.98 19.09 15.55
C ALA A 324 -7.72 17.84 16.42
N GLU A 325 -8.18 16.65 16.05
CA GLU A 325 -7.85 15.43 16.80
C GLU A 325 -7.11 14.42 15.93
N ARG A 326 -6.11 13.77 16.53
CA ARG A 326 -5.20 12.74 15.98
C ARG A 326 -5.87 11.57 15.22
N ALA A 327 -7.18 11.51 15.14
CA ALA A 327 -7.91 10.38 14.61
C ALA A 327 -8.00 10.49 13.09
N GLY A 328 -7.06 9.85 12.39
CA GLY A 328 -7.24 9.65 10.95
C GLY A 328 -8.57 8.94 10.63
N ASN A 329 -9.08 9.11 9.42
CA ASN A 329 -10.41 8.63 9.07
C ASN A 329 -10.44 7.13 8.84
N ALA A 330 -11.53 6.47 9.24
CA ALA A 330 -11.80 5.08 8.91
C ALA A 330 -13.27 4.93 8.51
N THR A 331 -13.53 4.34 7.35
CA THR A 331 -14.87 3.98 6.90
C THR A 331 -14.84 2.64 6.20
N GLY A 332 -16.00 1.99 6.08
CA GLY A 332 -16.08 0.70 5.42
C GLY A 332 -17.37 -0.03 5.74
N ASP A 333 -17.50 -1.20 5.13
CA ASP A 333 -18.53 -2.18 5.43
C ASP A 333 -17.87 -3.56 5.64
N ARG A 334 -18.65 -4.64 5.55
CA ARG A 334 -18.15 -6.01 5.69
C ARG A 334 -17.15 -6.41 4.59
N PHE A 335 -17.15 -5.72 3.44
CA PHE A 335 -16.47 -6.12 2.21
C PHE A 335 -15.36 -5.16 1.77
N ALA A 336 -15.38 -3.90 2.21
CA ALA A 336 -14.29 -2.95 2.03
C ALA A 336 -14.01 -2.08 3.27
N GLN A 337 -12.73 -1.84 3.57
CA GLN A 337 -12.25 -0.93 4.61
C GLN A 337 -11.31 0.12 4.01
N PHE A 338 -11.45 1.36 4.45
CA PHE A 338 -10.60 2.47 4.04
C PHE A 338 -10.13 3.19 5.29
N VAL A 339 -8.83 3.31 5.48
CA VAL A 339 -8.21 3.92 6.65
C VAL A 339 -7.11 4.87 6.20
N THR A 340 -7.12 6.07 6.77
CA THR A 340 -6.00 7.00 6.72
C THR A 340 -5.44 7.14 8.13
N SER A 341 -4.14 6.95 8.32
CA SER A 341 -3.42 7.18 9.58
C SER A 341 -2.46 8.32 9.38
N THR A 342 -2.68 9.40 10.14
CA THR A 342 -1.85 10.60 10.11
C THR A 342 -0.95 10.59 11.33
N ASP A 343 0.36 10.50 11.11
CA ASP A 343 1.30 10.63 12.22
C ASP A 343 1.61 12.11 12.55
N GLN A 344 2.39 12.33 13.61
CA GLN A 344 2.71 13.69 14.05
C GLN A 344 3.62 14.41 13.05
N PRO A 345 3.44 15.73 12.84
CA PRO A 345 4.31 16.49 11.96
C PRO A 345 5.75 16.36 12.41
N ALA A 346 6.61 15.86 11.52
CA ALA A 346 8.04 15.87 11.72
C ALA A 346 8.59 17.25 11.31
N SER A 347 9.85 17.31 10.87
CA SER A 347 10.61 18.54 10.62
C SER A 347 9.81 19.66 9.94
N ARG A 348 9.67 20.80 10.64
CA ARG A 348 9.12 22.05 10.07
C ARG A 348 10.15 22.83 9.25
N ILE A 349 11.41 22.43 9.33
CA ILE A 349 12.55 23.12 8.72
C ILE A 349 12.93 22.41 7.42
N ASN A 350 12.98 21.07 7.45
CA ASN A 350 13.28 20.25 6.30
C ASN A 350 12.07 19.38 5.97
N LEU A 351 11.16 19.93 5.16
CA LEU A 351 9.92 19.24 4.78
C LEU A 351 10.17 17.93 4.01
N ALA A 352 11.34 17.77 3.38
CA ALA A 352 11.71 16.53 2.70
C ALA A 352 11.82 15.36 3.68
N ASP A 353 12.29 15.61 4.91
CA ASP A 353 12.35 14.56 5.94
C ASP A 353 10.95 13.99 6.21
N ASN A 354 9.90 14.81 6.11
CA ASN A 354 8.53 14.35 6.35
C ASN A 354 8.06 13.31 5.32
N HIS A 355 8.68 13.28 4.15
CA HIS A 355 8.36 12.31 3.12
C HIS A 355 9.11 10.98 3.31
N GLU A 356 10.09 10.89 4.21
CA GLU A 356 10.95 9.71 4.32
C GLU A 356 10.23 8.49 4.91
N LEU A 357 10.36 7.35 4.21
CA LEU A 357 9.77 6.08 4.63
C LEU A 357 10.36 5.56 5.96
N THR A 358 11.63 5.88 6.24
CA THR A 358 12.36 5.41 7.44
C THR A 358 11.71 5.86 8.73
N LEU A 359 10.96 6.96 8.71
CA LEU A 359 10.34 7.53 9.89
C LEU A 359 9.05 6.83 10.30
N TRP A 360 8.50 5.94 9.47
CA TRP A 360 7.37 5.08 9.83
C TRP A 360 7.76 3.94 10.76
N ARG A 361 9.01 3.47 10.71
CA ARG A 361 9.52 2.42 11.61
C ARG A 361 9.39 2.78 13.09
N PRO A 362 9.97 3.90 13.57
CA PRO A 362 9.81 4.27 14.98
C PRO A 362 8.34 4.53 15.34
N TYR A 363 7.53 5.03 14.40
CA TYR A 363 6.11 5.21 14.62
C TYR A 363 5.41 3.89 14.94
N PHE A 364 5.55 2.87 14.09
CA PHE A 364 4.92 1.55 14.30
C PHE A 364 5.45 0.79 15.51
N LEU A 365 6.74 0.95 15.84
CA LEU A 365 7.38 0.15 16.90
C LEU A 365 7.31 0.79 18.29
N SER A 366 6.93 2.06 18.40
CA SER A 366 7.01 2.78 19.68
C SER A 366 5.93 3.83 19.93
N THR A 367 5.32 4.39 18.89
CA THR A 367 4.43 5.56 19.03
C THR A 367 2.97 5.22 18.79
N ILE A 368 2.70 4.30 17.86
CA ILE A 368 1.35 3.91 17.48
C ILE A 368 0.59 3.37 18.69
N GLN A 369 -0.63 3.86 18.88
CA GLN A 369 -1.45 3.47 20.02
C GLN A 369 -2.25 2.21 19.69
N PRO A 370 -2.55 1.34 20.68
CA PRO A 370 -3.41 0.17 20.47
C PRO A 370 -4.76 0.48 19.80
N ALA A 371 -5.39 1.60 20.19
CA ALA A 371 -6.64 2.05 19.58
C ALA A 371 -6.49 2.40 18.09
N GLU A 372 -5.31 2.86 17.69
CA GLU A 372 -5.00 3.15 16.29
C GLU A 372 -4.71 1.88 15.49
N LEU A 373 -3.98 0.91 16.05
CA LEU A 373 -3.85 -0.43 15.45
C LEU A 373 -5.22 -1.07 15.25
N GLN A 374 -6.08 -1.01 16.26
CA GLN A 374 -7.47 -1.44 16.16
C GLN A 374 -8.21 -0.72 15.06
N ARG A 375 -8.03 0.59 14.86
CA ARG A 375 -8.67 1.32 13.77
C ARG A 375 -8.15 0.89 12.38
N ILE A 376 -6.84 0.66 12.25
CA ILE A 376 -6.18 0.26 10.99
C ILE A 376 -6.55 -1.17 10.58
N PHE A 377 -6.72 -2.07 11.54
CA PHE A 377 -7.00 -3.48 11.32
C PHE A 377 -8.37 -3.91 11.84
N ALA A 378 -9.26 -2.97 12.15
CA ALA A 378 -10.55 -3.28 12.77
C ALA A 378 -11.25 -4.36 11.96
N PRO A 379 -11.73 -5.44 12.59
CA PRO A 379 -12.48 -6.45 11.89
C PRO A 379 -13.66 -5.76 11.21
N MET A 380 -13.67 -5.84 9.88
CA MET A 380 -14.72 -5.31 9.02
C MET A 380 -16.06 -5.82 9.55
N GLN A 381 -16.89 -4.93 10.10
CA GLN A 381 -18.06 -5.32 10.89
C GLN A 381 -18.90 -6.37 10.13
N ALA A 382 -18.92 -7.61 10.62
CA ALA A 382 -20.16 -8.37 10.56
C ALA A 382 -21.16 -7.56 11.40
N GLN A 383 -22.32 -7.23 10.83
CA GLN A 383 -23.34 -6.41 11.48
C GLN A 383 -23.47 -6.77 12.97
N PRO A 384 -23.70 -5.78 13.87
CA PRO A 384 -24.18 -6.13 15.20
C PRO A 384 -25.38 -7.04 15.00
N ALA A 385 -25.33 -8.25 15.59
CA ALA A 385 -26.45 -9.17 15.55
C ALA A 385 -27.70 -8.36 15.87
N ILE A 386 -28.65 -8.30 14.93
CA ILE A 386 -29.99 -7.84 15.25
C ILE A 386 -30.36 -8.67 16.47
N SER A 387 -30.49 -8.01 17.62
CA SER A 387 -30.96 -8.66 18.82
C SER A 387 -32.34 -9.18 18.46
N LYS A 388 -32.44 -10.47 18.13
CA LYS A 388 -33.70 -11.21 18.10
C LYS A 388 -34.15 -11.28 19.55
N GLY A 389 -34.70 -10.17 20.02
CA GLY A 389 -34.92 -9.89 21.43
C GLY A 389 -35.85 -8.71 21.69
N SER A 390 -36.62 -8.25 20.71
CA SER A 390 -37.93 -7.66 20.99
C SER A 390 -38.96 -8.31 20.08
N ARG A 391 -39.44 -9.49 20.50
CA ARG A 391 -40.75 -9.96 20.04
C ARG A 391 -41.76 -8.96 20.59
N LEU A 392 -42.07 -7.93 19.79
CA LEU A 392 -43.27 -7.13 19.97
C LEU A 392 -44.44 -8.12 19.97
N SER A 393 -45.03 -8.30 21.14
CA SER A 393 -46.21 -9.13 21.32
C SER A 393 -47.33 -8.54 20.48
N ARG A 394 -47.93 -9.34 19.60
CA ARG A 394 -49.13 -9.01 18.82
C ARG A 394 -50.37 -8.66 19.68
N ARG A 395 -50.24 -8.63 21.01
CA ARG A 395 -51.31 -8.22 21.94
C ARG A 395 -51.37 -6.71 22.23
N ASP A 396 -50.36 -5.92 21.86
CA ASP A 396 -50.36 -4.47 22.13
C ASP A 396 -50.88 -3.61 20.96
N LEU A 397 -51.33 -4.24 19.87
CA LEU A 397 -51.85 -3.54 18.68
C LEU A 397 -53.38 -3.50 18.59
N LEU A 398 -54.12 -4.06 19.56
CA LEU A 398 -55.58 -4.03 19.59
C LEU A 398 -56.13 -3.99 21.02
N ALA A 399 -56.23 -2.79 21.61
CA ALA A 399 -57.18 -2.51 22.69
C ALA A 399 -57.62 -1.02 22.62
N PRO A 400 -58.92 -0.74 22.42
CA PRO A 400 -59.45 0.61 22.27
C PRO A 400 -59.87 1.25 23.60
N LEU A 401 -59.77 2.59 23.63
CA LEU A 401 -60.56 3.55 24.42
C LEU A 401 -61.45 2.98 25.54
N LEU A 402 -60.94 2.96 26.78
CA LEU A 402 -61.79 2.98 27.99
C LEU A 402 -61.17 3.90 29.06
N PRO A 403 -62.02 4.56 29.89
CA PRO A 403 -61.63 5.70 30.71
C PRO A 403 -60.87 5.28 31.97
N ARG A 404 -59.92 6.10 32.41
CA ARG A 404 -59.23 5.97 33.71
C ARG A 404 -60.24 5.96 34.87
N PRO A 405 -60.16 5.01 35.83
CA PRO A 405 -60.86 5.15 37.09
C PRO A 405 -60.19 6.22 37.95
N ARG A 406 -60.99 7.09 38.56
CA ARG A 406 -60.56 8.01 39.62
C ARG A 406 -60.07 7.22 40.84
N PRO A 407 -59.02 7.67 41.55
CA PRO A 407 -58.70 7.11 42.86
C PRO A 407 -59.77 7.51 43.87
N SER A 408 -60.15 6.54 44.69
CA SER A 408 -61.11 6.60 45.79
C SER A 408 -60.68 7.63 46.85
N ILE A 409 -61.65 8.41 47.32
CA ILE A 409 -61.57 9.18 48.55
C ILE A 409 -61.89 8.21 49.70
N GLU A 410 -60.96 8.03 50.63
CA GLU A 410 -61.26 7.62 52.00
C GLU A 410 -60.92 8.80 52.93
N ASN A 411 -61.96 9.54 53.30
CA ASN A 411 -62.06 10.20 54.62
C ASN A 411 -62.81 9.20 55.51
N GLY A 412 -62.56 9.00 56.79
CA GLY A 412 -61.67 9.65 57.75
C GLY A 412 -61.89 9.00 59.12
N THR A 413 -61.06 9.38 60.07
CA THR A 413 -61.39 9.51 61.50
C THR A 413 -60.73 10.84 61.89
N GLU A 414 -61.40 11.81 62.48
CA GLU A 414 -62.67 11.78 63.25
C GLU A 414 -63.93 12.21 62.49
#